data_AF-H9UHL6-F1
#
_entry.id   AF-H9UHL6-F1
#
_cell.length_a   1.000
_cell.length_b   1.000
_cell.length_c   1.000
_cell.angle_alpha   90.00
_cell.angle_beta   90.00
_cell.angle_gamma   90.00
#
_symmetry.space_group_name_H-M   'P 1'
#
loop_
_entity.id
_entity.type
_entity.pdbx_description
1 polymer ?
#
loop_
_entity_poly.entity_id
_entity_poly.type
_entity_poly.pdbx_seq_one_letter_code
_entity_poly.pdbx_strand_id
1 'polypeptide(L)'
;MFMSLFISLFFLLTPFFVLSTFLALTQEYEPRQRHKLAVEVAIGTMVVGAVIYLLGNHIFALFGINLHSFRMGTGILLMLSAINLVQGGDSGKLKGLDKGSISVVPLSIPITVGPATIGYLLVLSSEAVDTGEMVLTLTAFALAALCVGVMLYAASWIERVLGRSGLTILSKITGLILSALAAQMFMLGFTHFV
;
A
#
# COMPACT_ATOMS: atom_id res chain seq x y z
N MET A 1 -13.03 -12.97 9.91
CA MET A 1 -11.90 -12.16 10.41
C MET A 1 -10.73 -12.14 9.43
N PHE A 2 -10.12 -13.29 9.08
CA PHE A 2 -8.98 -13.30 8.14
C PHE A 2 -9.31 -12.71 6.76
N MET A 3 -10.41 -13.16 6.12
CA MET A 3 -10.74 -12.70 4.76
C MET A 3 -10.97 -11.19 4.66
N SER A 4 -11.68 -10.61 5.64
CA SER A 4 -11.90 -9.16 5.69
C SER A 4 -10.58 -8.39 5.89
N LEU A 5 -9.70 -8.89 6.76
CA LEU A 5 -8.38 -8.28 6.97
C LEU A 5 -7.50 -8.36 5.71
N PHE A 6 -7.47 -9.54 5.07
CA PHE A 6 -6.77 -9.75 3.81
C PHE A 6 -7.28 -8.81 2.72
N ILE A 7 -8.60 -8.68 2.55
CA ILE A 7 -9.20 -7.77 1.56
C ILE A 7 -8.80 -6.33 1.85
N SER A 8 -8.90 -5.88 3.11
CA SER A 8 -8.51 -4.52 3.50
C SER A 8 -7.03 -4.26 3.22
N LEU A 9 -6.14 -5.19 3.58
CA LEU A 9 -4.70 -5.07 3.34
C LEU A 9 -4.36 -5.14 1.85
N PHE A 10 -5.04 -5.97 1.07
CA PHE A 10 -4.87 -6.04 -0.38
C PHE A 10 -5.20 -4.71 -1.04
N PHE A 11 -6.37 -4.12 -0.74
CA PHE A 11 -6.72 -2.82 -1.31
C PHE A 11 -5.85 -1.69 -0.76
N LEU A 12 -5.45 -1.74 0.51
CA LEU A 12 -4.51 -0.79 1.13
C LEU A 12 -3.18 -0.70 0.37
N LEU A 13 -2.68 -1.82 -0.17
CA LEU A 13 -1.47 -1.86 -0.99
C LEU A 13 -1.67 -1.24 -2.38
N THR A 14 -2.89 -0.80 -2.72
CA THR A 14 -3.25 -0.11 -3.97
C THR A 14 -2.81 -0.86 -5.25
N PRO A 15 -3.17 -2.15 -5.39
CA PRO A 15 -2.57 -3.09 -6.35
C PRO A 15 -2.59 -2.58 -7.79
N PHE A 16 -3.70 -1.99 -8.23
CA PHE A 16 -3.87 -1.54 -9.61
C PHE A 16 -3.12 -0.23 -9.90
N PHE A 17 -2.96 0.63 -8.89
CA PHE A 17 -2.13 1.82 -9.01
C PHE A 17 -0.65 1.43 -9.09
N VAL A 18 -0.19 0.58 -8.16
CA VAL A 18 1.17 0.06 -8.16
C VAL A 18 1.47 -0.66 -9.48
N LEU A 19 0.54 -1.47 -9.97
CA LEU A 19 0.67 -2.13 -11.27
C LEU A 19 0.80 -1.14 -12.43
N SER A 20 -0.02 -0.09 -12.46
CA SER A 20 0.02 0.95 -13.49
C SER A 20 1.33 1.74 -13.45
N THR A 21 1.81 2.10 -12.26
CA THR A 21 3.09 2.78 -12.06
C THR A 21 4.26 1.88 -12.42
N PHE A 22 4.21 0.61 -12.03
CA PHE A 22 5.20 -0.39 -12.41
C PHE A 22 5.30 -0.52 -13.94
N LEU A 23 4.16 -0.68 -14.63
CA LEU A 23 4.08 -0.67 -16.08
C LEU A 23 4.70 0.57 -16.72
N ALA A 24 4.46 1.76 -16.14
CA ALA A 24 5.00 3.02 -16.63
C ALA A 24 6.52 3.15 -16.44
N LEU A 25 7.06 2.67 -15.32
CA LEU A 25 8.48 2.74 -15.00
C LEU A 25 9.31 1.67 -15.71
N THR A 26 8.70 0.53 -16.04
CA THR A 26 9.40 -0.60 -16.68
C THR A 26 9.16 -0.69 -18.19
N GLN A 27 8.78 0.39 -18.88
CA GLN A 27 8.49 0.36 -20.32
C GLN A 27 9.72 -0.01 -21.16
N GLU A 28 10.91 0.41 -20.74
CA GLU A 28 12.17 0.18 -21.45
C GLU A 28 12.93 -1.07 -20.93
N TYR A 29 12.34 -1.84 -20.00
CA TYR A 29 13.02 -2.96 -19.34
C TYR A 29 12.85 -4.25 -20.13
N GLU A 30 13.89 -5.09 -20.14
CA GLU A 30 13.76 -6.45 -20.65
C GLU A 30 12.85 -7.31 -19.74
N PRO A 31 12.17 -8.35 -20.27
CA PRO A 31 11.28 -9.20 -19.47
C PRO A 31 11.93 -9.77 -18.21
N ARG A 32 13.20 -10.20 -18.30
CA ARG A 32 13.95 -10.73 -17.15
C ARG A 32 14.18 -9.68 -16.07
N GLN A 33 14.59 -8.47 -16.44
CA GLN A 33 14.79 -7.36 -15.50
C GLN A 33 13.48 -6.98 -14.82
N ARG A 34 12.40 -6.98 -15.59
CA ARG A 34 11.05 -6.67 -15.10
C ARG A 34 10.55 -7.70 -14.09
N HIS A 35 10.70 -8.99 -14.37
CA HIS A 35 10.34 -10.06 -13.42
C HIS A 35 11.18 -10.00 -12.15
N LYS A 36 12.50 -9.75 -12.27
CA LYS A 36 13.37 -9.57 -11.12
C LYS A 36 12.89 -8.40 -10.24
N LEU A 37 12.57 -7.26 -10.86
CA LEU A 37 12.05 -6.10 -10.14
C LEU A 37 10.70 -6.41 -9.46
N ALA A 38 9.79 -7.13 -10.10
CA ALA A 38 8.51 -7.53 -9.48
C ALA A 38 8.72 -8.35 -8.20
N VAL A 39 9.69 -9.27 -8.21
CA VAL A 39 10.06 -10.05 -7.03
C VAL A 39 10.69 -9.17 -5.95
N GLU A 40 11.58 -8.25 -6.32
CA GLU A 40 12.20 -7.29 -5.39
C GLU A 40 11.14 -6.39 -4.72
N VAL A 41 10.16 -5.87 -5.48
CA VAL A 41 9.03 -5.10 -4.93
C VAL A 41 8.21 -5.95 -3.95
N ALA A 42 7.89 -7.20 -4.31
CA ALA A 42 7.09 -8.08 -3.48
C ALA A 42 7.78 -8.40 -2.15
N ILE A 43 9.06 -8.79 -2.22
CA ILE A 43 9.89 -9.09 -1.03
C ILE A 43 10.07 -7.82 -0.20
N GLY A 44 10.41 -6.69 -0.83
CA GLY A 44 10.58 -5.41 -0.15
C GLY A 44 9.30 -4.98 0.60
N THR A 45 8.14 -5.10 -0.04
CA THR A 45 6.84 -4.82 0.58
C THR A 45 6.56 -5.72 1.77
N MET A 46 6.80 -7.03 1.63
CA MET A 46 6.62 -7.99 2.72
C MET A 46 7.53 -7.68 3.91
N VAL A 47 8.83 -7.48 3.66
CA VAL A 47 9.83 -7.23 4.71
C VAL A 47 9.57 -5.89 5.39
N VAL A 48 9.41 -4.80 4.62
CA VAL A 48 9.18 -3.47 5.19
C VAL A 48 7.87 -3.44 5.98
N GLY A 49 6.78 -4.00 5.43
CA GLY A 49 5.51 -4.03 6.13
C GLY A 49 5.55 -4.89 7.40
N ALA A 50 6.22 -6.04 7.38
CA ALA A 50 6.40 -6.87 8.57
C ALA A 50 7.23 -6.13 9.64
N VAL A 51 8.33 -5.49 9.26
CA VAL A 51 9.18 -4.72 10.18
C VAL A 51 8.39 -3.57 10.82
N ILE A 52 7.64 -2.80 10.03
CA ILE A 52 6.82 -1.69 10.53
C ILE A 52 5.74 -2.19 11.48
N TYR A 53 5.05 -3.28 11.12
CA TYR A 53 4.04 -3.90 11.96
C TYR A 53 4.65 -4.38 13.29
N LEU A 54 5.79 -5.06 13.27
CA LEU A 54 6.44 -5.55 14.50
C LEU A 54 6.97 -4.41 15.40
N LEU A 55 7.37 -3.29 14.80
CA LEU A 55 7.88 -2.12 15.54
C LEU A 55 6.78 -1.19 16.06
N GLY A 56 5.52 -1.39 15.66
CA GLY A 56 4.47 -0.39 15.89
C GLY A 56 4.25 -0.04 17.35
N ASN A 57 4.19 -1.04 18.23
CA ASN A 57 4.00 -0.82 19.66
C ASN A 57 5.15 -0.02 20.29
N HIS A 58 6.39 -0.26 19.84
CA HIS A 58 7.56 0.48 20.30
C HIS A 58 7.55 1.93 19.82
N ILE A 59 7.09 2.18 18.59
CA ILE A 59 6.99 3.53 18.02
C ILE A 59 6.00 4.38 18.83
N PHE A 60 4.81 3.87 19.14
CA PHE A 60 3.84 4.63 19.96
C PHE A 60 4.37 4.95 21.36
N ALA A 61 5.03 3.99 22.01
CA ALA A 61 5.63 4.19 23.33
C ALA A 61 6.73 5.27 23.31
N LEU A 62 7.51 5.35 22.22
CA LEU A 62 8.63 6.29 22.10
C LEU A 62 8.17 7.73 21.85
N PHE A 63 7.12 7.92 21.04
CA PHE A 63 6.61 9.26 20.72
C PHE A 63 5.56 9.77 21.72
N GLY A 64 5.05 8.92 22.62
CA GLY A 64 4.02 9.30 23.58
C GLY A 64 2.70 9.72 22.92
N ILE A 65 2.43 9.24 21.70
CA ILE A 65 1.25 9.61 20.91
C ILE A 65 0.09 8.69 21.26
N ASN A 66 -1.09 9.27 21.50
CA ASN A 66 -2.31 8.50 21.71
C ASN A 66 -2.72 7.75 20.42
N LEU A 67 -2.99 6.46 20.54
CA LEU A 67 -3.39 5.59 19.42
C LEU A 67 -4.60 6.14 18.66
N HIS A 68 -5.62 6.65 19.36
CA HIS A 68 -6.84 7.14 18.73
C HIS A 68 -6.57 8.41 17.90
N SER A 69 -5.72 9.31 18.39
CA SER A 69 -5.28 10.49 17.63
C SER A 69 -4.49 10.10 16.38
N PHE A 70 -3.57 9.12 16.50
CA PHE A 70 -2.81 8.63 15.35
C PHE A 70 -3.69 7.91 14.32
N ARG A 71 -4.70 7.16 14.79
CA ARG A 71 -5.70 6.52 13.93
C ARG A 71 -6.49 7.54 13.13
N MET A 72 -6.92 8.64 13.73
CA MET A 72 -7.57 9.73 13.01
C MET A 72 -6.66 10.32 11.92
N GLY A 73 -5.39 10.60 12.26
CA GLY A 73 -4.41 11.09 11.28
C GLY A 73 -4.16 10.11 10.14
N THR A 74 -4.04 8.82 10.44
CA THR A 74 -3.90 7.76 9.43
C THR A 74 -5.14 7.67 8.54
N GLY A 75 -6.34 7.80 9.11
CA GLY A 75 -7.59 7.88 8.35
C GLY A 75 -7.59 9.04 7.36
N ILE A 76 -7.10 10.22 7.76
CA ILE A 76 -6.95 11.37 6.86
C ILE A 76 -5.95 11.06 5.73
N LEU A 77 -4.79 10.48 6.03
CA LEU A 77 -3.79 10.11 5.00
C LEU A 77 -4.33 9.07 4.02
N LEU A 78 -5.11 8.10 4.50
CA LEU A 78 -5.81 7.14 3.64
C LEU A 78 -6.88 7.82 2.78
N MET A 79 -7.62 8.79 3.32
CA MET A 79 -8.60 9.55 2.55
C MET A 79 -7.93 10.35 1.43
N LEU A 80 -6.80 10.99 1.71
CA LEU A 80 -6.02 11.70 0.69
C LEU A 80 -5.51 10.74 -0.39
N SER A 81 -5.06 9.55 0.00
CA SER A 81 -4.64 8.49 -0.94
C SER A 81 -5.82 8.01 -1.79
N ALA A 82 -6.99 7.79 -1.18
CA ALA A 82 -8.23 7.45 -1.87
C ALA A 82 -8.63 8.50 -2.92
N ILE A 83 -8.60 9.77 -2.53
CA ILE A 83 -8.92 10.90 -3.41
C ILE A 83 -7.95 10.94 -4.59
N ASN A 84 -6.64 10.78 -4.34
CA ASN A 84 -5.62 10.75 -5.40
C ASN A 84 -5.91 9.63 -6.43
N LEU A 85 -6.28 8.43 -5.96
CA LEU A 85 -6.64 7.31 -6.83
C LEU A 85 -7.90 7.57 -7.66
N VAL A 86 -8.95 8.14 -7.05
CA VAL A 86 -10.20 8.49 -7.75
C VAL A 86 -9.96 9.56 -8.82
N GLN A 87 -9.07 10.51 -8.55
CA GLN A 87 -8.66 11.56 -9.49
C GLN A 87 -7.75 11.05 -10.62
N GLY A 88 -7.24 9.82 -10.53
CA GLY A 88 -6.49 9.15 -11.60
C GLY A 88 -5.00 8.92 -11.31
N GLY A 89 -4.53 9.20 -10.10
CA GLY A 89 -3.14 8.97 -9.67
C GLY A 89 -2.12 9.92 -10.31
N ASP A 90 -1.04 10.25 -9.60
CA ASP A 90 0.03 11.14 -10.10
C ASP A 90 0.92 10.51 -11.21
N SER A 91 0.49 9.43 -11.86
CA SER A 91 1.22 8.74 -12.93
C SER A 91 1.59 9.64 -14.12
N GLY A 92 0.89 10.78 -14.28
CA GLY A 92 1.24 11.82 -15.26
C GLY A 92 2.35 12.79 -14.81
N LYS A 93 2.56 13.00 -13.51
CA LYS A 93 3.57 13.95 -12.97
C LYS A 93 4.98 13.36 -12.92
N LEU A 94 5.10 12.03 -12.81
CA LEU A 94 6.40 11.34 -12.84
C LEU A 94 7.09 11.39 -14.23
N LYS A 95 6.37 11.79 -15.29
CA LYS A 95 6.96 12.03 -16.63
C LYS A 95 7.76 13.33 -16.75
N GLY A 96 7.67 14.23 -15.76
CA GLY A 96 8.35 15.53 -15.77
C GLY A 96 9.68 15.58 -15.01
N LEU A 97 10.15 14.46 -14.44
CA LEU A 97 11.47 14.41 -13.80
C LEU A 97 12.53 14.14 -14.85
N ASP A 98 13.31 15.17 -15.17
CA ASP A 98 14.41 15.15 -16.13
C ASP A 98 15.38 13.97 -15.91
N LYS A 99 15.77 13.33 -17.02
CA LYS A 99 16.69 12.18 -17.12
C LYS A 99 18.14 12.46 -16.66
N GLY A 100 18.41 13.60 -16.00
CA GLY A 100 19.76 14.05 -15.61
C GLY A 100 20.15 13.84 -14.15
N SER A 101 19.25 13.36 -13.30
CA SER A 101 19.52 13.12 -11.87
C SER A 101 19.22 11.68 -11.45
N ILE A 102 19.67 10.73 -12.27
CA ILE A 102 19.74 9.31 -11.93
C ILE A 102 20.89 9.11 -10.92
N SER A 103 20.68 9.54 -9.68
CA SER A 103 21.62 9.23 -8.60
C SER A 103 20.99 9.04 -7.22
N VAL A 104 19.65 9.12 -7.07
CA VAL A 104 19.04 8.95 -5.74
C VAL A 104 17.69 8.24 -5.81
N VAL A 105 17.62 7.01 -6.32
CA VAL A 105 16.48 6.16 -5.95
C VAL A 105 16.80 4.66 -5.85
N PRO A 106 17.59 4.23 -4.84
CA PRO A 106 17.54 2.87 -4.32
C PRO A 106 16.60 2.78 -3.10
N LEU A 107 15.46 3.50 -3.13
CA LEU A 107 14.40 3.53 -2.11
C LEU A 107 12.98 3.56 -2.72
N SER A 108 12.85 3.58 -4.05
CA SER A 108 11.59 3.74 -4.80
C SER A 108 10.76 2.45 -4.95
N ILE A 109 11.24 1.33 -4.41
CA ILE A 109 10.74 -0.02 -4.73
C ILE A 109 9.76 -0.61 -3.71
N PRO A 110 9.36 0.09 -2.64
CA PRO A 110 8.03 -0.12 -2.11
C PRO A 110 7.21 1.16 -2.25
N ILE A 111 6.96 1.61 -3.50
CA ILE A 111 5.82 2.50 -3.79
C ILE A 111 4.53 1.95 -3.17
N THR A 112 4.45 0.64 -2.98
CA THR A 112 3.37 -0.10 -2.33
C THR A 112 3.21 0.24 -0.83
N VAL A 113 4.28 0.62 -0.13
CA VAL A 113 4.26 0.94 1.31
C VAL A 113 4.42 2.46 1.51
N GLY A 114 3.38 3.19 1.11
CA GLY A 114 3.31 4.63 1.30
C GLY A 114 2.98 5.03 2.76
N PRO A 115 3.01 6.34 3.09
CA PRO A 115 2.75 6.84 4.44
C PRO A 115 1.42 6.35 5.04
N ALA A 116 0.39 6.20 4.20
CA ALA A 116 -0.92 5.71 4.63
C ALA A 116 -0.88 4.21 5.00
N THR A 117 -0.16 3.38 4.24
CA THR A 117 0.06 1.95 4.54
C THR A 117 0.87 1.78 5.83
N ILE A 118 1.92 2.60 6.01
CA ILE A 118 2.73 2.62 7.23
C ILE A 118 1.84 2.93 8.43
N GLY A 119 1.08 4.03 8.38
CA GLY A 119 0.16 4.39 9.45
C GLY A 119 -0.84 3.28 9.77
N TYR A 120 -1.42 2.64 8.74
CA TYR A 120 -2.38 1.55 8.94
C TYR A 120 -1.76 0.35 9.65
N LEU A 121 -0.57 -0.06 9.25
CA LEU A 121 0.15 -1.18 9.88
C LEU A 121 0.53 -0.86 11.33
N LEU A 122 0.93 0.37 11.63
CA LEU A 122 1.19 0.80 13.00
C LEU A 122 -0.09 0.71 13.85
N VAL A 123 -1.23 1.20 13.33
CA VAL A 123 -2.52 1.09 14.02
C VAL A 123 -2.88 -0.39 14.29
N LEU A 124 -2.75 -1.26 13.29
CA LEU A 124 -3.02 -2.68 13.46
C LEU A 124 -2.07 -3.36 14.47
N SER A 125 -0.81 -2.93 14.53
CA SER A 125 0.15 -3.44 15.52
C SER A 125 -0.32 -3.16 16.93
N SER A 126 -0.79 -1.94 17.18
CA SER A 126 -1.23 -1.50 18.50
C SER A 126 -2.58 -2.06 18.93
N GLU A 127 -3.38 -2.56 17.99
CA GLU A 127 -4.63 -3.27 18.28
C GLU A 127 -4.44 -4.75 18.57
N ALA A 128 -3.32 -5.34 18.14
CA ALA A 128 -3.08 -6.76 18.34
C ALA A 128 -2.88 -7.05 19.83
N VAL A 129 -3.84 -7.75 20.44
CA VAL A 129 -3.85 -8.06 21.87
C VAL A 129 -3.05 -9.34 22.14
N ASP A 130 -3.19 -10.33 21.27
CA ASP A 130 -2.59 -11.66 21.42
C ASP A 130 -1.63 -12.00 20.27
N THR A 131 -0.69 -12.92 20.54
CA THR A 131 0.22 -13.46 19.51
C THR A 131 -0.54 -14.09 18.33
N GLY A 132 -1.74 -14.62 18.56
CA GLY A 132 -2.60 -15.16 17.52
C GLY A 132 -3.04 -14.10 16.49
N GLU A 133 -3.45 -12.91 16.95
CA GLU A 133 -3.84 -11.80 16.06
C GLU A 133 -2.64 -11.24 15.31
N MET A 134 -1.48 -11.21 15.95
CA MET A 134 -0.21 -10.80 15.34
C MET A 134 0.14 -11.72 14.16
N VAL A 135 0.11 -13.04 14.37
CA VAL A 135 0.37 -14.03 13.31
C VAL A 135 -0.69 -13.97 12.21
N LEU A 136 -1.96 -13.79 12.57
CA LEU A 136 -3.06 -13.66 11.62
C LEU A 136 -2.88 -12.42 10.72
N THR A 137 -2.47 -11.29 11.28
CA THR A 137 -2.22 -10.05 10.52
C THR A 137 -1.00 -10.17 9.63
N LEU A 138 0.10 -10.71 10.13
CA LEU A 138 1.32 -10.93 9.34
C LEU A 138 1.07 -11.89 8.17
N THR A 139 0.33 -12.97 8.39
CA THR A 139 -0.02 -13.93 7.32
C THR A 139 -0.97 -13.32 6.30
N ALA A 140 -1.98 -12.54 6.73
CA ALA A 140 -2.87 -11.81 5.82
C ALA A 140 -2.11 -10.77 4.99
N PHE A 141 -1.19 -10.02 5.61
CA PHE A 141 -0.35 -9.04 4.93
C PHE A 141 0.60 -9.69 3.93
N ALA A 142 1.29 -10.77 4.33
CA ALA A 142 2.17 -11.51 3.44
C ALA A 142 1.43 -12.07 2.22
N LEU A 143 0.22 -12.60 2.42
CA LEU A 143 -0.63 -13.07 1.31
C LEU A 143 -1.07 -11.91 0.40
N ALA A 144 -1.47 -10.77 0.96
CA ALA A 144 -1.83 -9.58 0.17
C ALA A 144 -0.65 -9.07 -0.66
N ALA A 145 0.53 -8.94 -0.05
CA ALA A 145 1.76 -8.54 -0.72
C ALA A 145 2.20 -9.55 -1.78
N LEU A 146 2.03 -10.85 -1.53
CA LEU A 146 2.27 -11.90 -2.51
C LEU A 146 1.32 -11.76 -3.71
N CYS A 147 0.03 -11.53 -3.49
CA CYS A 147 -0.95 -11.29 -4.56
C CYS A 147 -0.56 -10.07 -5.41
N VAL A 148 -0.17 -8.96 -4.79
CA VAL A 148 0.36 -7.78 -5.50
C VAL A 148 1.60 -8.17 -6.31
N GLY A 149 2.55 -8.89 -5.71
CA GLY A 149 3.76 -9.37 -6.37
C GLY A 149 3.47 -10.23 -7.60
N VAL A 150 2.51 -11.15 -7.50
CA VAL A 150 2.05 -11.98 -8.63
C VAL A 150 1.41 -11.11 -9.72
N MET A 151 0.62 -10.09 -9.35
CA MET A 151 0.08 -9.13 -10.32
C MET A 151 1.18 -8.37 -11.06
N LEU A 152 2.23 -7.93 -10.35
CA LEU A 152 3.39 -7.27 -10.96
C LEU A 152 4.18 -8.21 -11.87
N TYR A 153 4.33 -9.47 -11.46
CA TYR A 153 4.98 -10.48 -12.28
C TYR A 153 4.20 -10.73 -13.57
N ALA A 154 2.87 -10.77 -13.49
CA ALA A 154 1.96 -10.93 -14.62
C ALA A 154 1.60 -9.59 -15.32
N ALA A 155 2.31 -8.50 -15.03
CA ALA A 155 1.86 -7.16 -15.40
C ALA A 155 1.61 -6.95 -16.90
N SER A 156 2.46 -7.54 -17.75
CA SER A 156 2.32 -7.45 -19.22
C SER A 156 1.06 -8.15 -19.72
N TRP A 157 0.71 -9.28 -19.11
CA TRP A 157 -0.51 -10.01 -19.45
C TRP A 157 -1.75 -9.24 -18.97
N ILE A 158 -1.71 -8.72 -17.74
CA ILE A 158 -2.81 -7.91 -17.19
C ILE A 158 -3.04 -6.65 -18.02
N GLU A 159 -1.97 -5.94 -18.44
CA GLU A 159 -2.09 -4.76 -19.32
C GLU A 159 -2.75 -5.12 -20.66
N ARG A 160 -2.41 -6.26 -21.26
CA ARG A 160 -3.02 -6.71 -22.53
C ARG A 160 -4.52 -7.01 -22.40
N VAL A 161 -4.95 -7.56 -21.26
CA VAL A 161 -6.34 -7.92 -21.02
C VAL A 161 -7.20 -6.71 -20.63
N LEU A 162 -6.71 -5.87 -19.72
CA LEU A 162 -7.47 -4.76 -19.15
C LEU A 162 -7.26 -3.43 -19.88
N GLY A 163 -6.10 -3.26 -20.53
CA GLY A 163 -5.66 -1.99 -21.07
C GLY A 163 -5.42 -0.92 -20.00
N ARG A 164 -4.88 0.22 -20.43
CA ARG A 164 -4.63 1.37 -19.54
C ARG A 164 -5.91 1.96 -18.94
N SER A 165 -6.99 2.00 -19.72
CA SER A 165 -8.29 2.47 -19.25
C SER A 165 -8.88 1.54 -18.19
N GLY A 166 -8.79 0.22 -18.35
CA GLY A 166 -9.28 -0.73 -17.35
C GLY A 166 -8.53 -0.62 -16.03
N LEU A 167 -7.20 -0.55 -16.09
CA LEU A 167 -6.36 -0.32 -14.90
C LEU A 167 -6.67 1.01 -14.19
N THR A 168 -6.98 2.06 -14.96
CA THR A 168 -7.41 3.34 -14.41
C THR A 168 -8.75 3.22 -13.67
N ILE A 169 -9.74 2.53 -14.26
CA ILE A 169 -11.05 2.30 -13.63
C ILE A 169 -10.89 1.48 -12.34
N LEU A 170 -10.12 0.39 -12.37
CA LEU A 170 -9.84 -0.44 -11.19
C LEU A 170 -9.11 0.32 -10.08
N SER A 171 -8.20 1.24 -10.45
CA SER A 171 -7.54 2.13 -9.49
C SER A 171 -8.55 3.09 -8.84
N LYS A 172 -9.51 3.64 -9.60
CA LYS A 172 -10.58 4.48 -9.04
C LYS A 172 -11.50 3.69 -8.11
N ILE A 173 -11.85 2.46 -8.46
CA ILE A 173 -12.63 1.57 -7.59
C ILE A 173 -11.87 1.29 -6.28
N THR A 174 -10.57 1.04 -6.36
CA THR A 174 -9.69 0.92 -5.18
C THR A 174 -9.73 2.17 -4.32
N GLY A 175 -9.71 3.36 -4.94
CA GLY A 175 -9.88 4.63 -4.25
C GLY A 175 -11.21 4.73 -3.50
N LEU A 176 -12.32 4.29 -4.10
CA LEU A 176 -13.63 4.25 -3.42
C LEU A 176 -13.63 3.33 -2.19
N ILE A 177 -12.98 2.16 -2.29
CA ILE A 177 -12.82 1.22 -1.17
C ILE A 177 -11.95 1.84 -0.07
N LEU A 178 -10.82 2.45 -0.44
CA LEU A 178 -9.93 3.14 0.51
C LEU A 178 -10.60 4.30 1.21
N SER A 179 -11.48 5.04 0.54
CA SER A 179 -12.28 6.10 1.16
C SER A 179 -13.18 5.57 2.27
N ALA A 180 -13.81 4.40 2.06
CA ALA A 180 -14.60 3.75 3.11
C ALA A 180 -13.73 3.31 4.30
N LEU A 181 -12.56 2.70 4.04
CA LEU A 181 -11.61 2.33 5.09
C LEU A 181 -11.10 3.56 5.87
N ALA A 182 -10.79 4.64 5.16
CA ALA A 182 -10.35 5.91 5.73
C ALA A 182 -11.41 6.52 6.65
N ALA A 183 -12.67 6.58 6.18
CA ALA A 183 -13.79 7.06 6.97
C ALA A 183 -14.01 6.20 8.22
N GLN A 184 -13.93 4.86 8.09
CA GLN A 184 -14.03 3.96 9.23
C GLN A 184 -12.95 4.22 10.26
N MET A 185 -11.68 4.35 9.84
CA MET A 185 -10.59 4.67 10.75
C MET A 185 -10.76 6.01 11.44
N PHE A 186 -11.16 7.04 10.68
CA PHE A 186 -11.39 8.36 11.24
C PHE A 186 -12.48 8.33 12.31
N MET A 187 -13.63 7.72 11.99
CA MET A 187 -14.76 7.61 12.93
C MET A 187 -14.39 6.81 14.17
N LEU A 188 -13.72 5.67 14.00
CA LEU A 188 -13.28 4.83 15.13
C LEU A 188 -12.25 5.56 16.01
N GLY A 189 -11.35 6.33 15.41
CA GLY A 189 -10.43 7.20 16.16
C GLY A 189 -11.18 8.27 16.94
N PHE A 190 -12.19 8.90 16.34
CA PHE A 190 -12.98 9.95 16.97
C PHE A 190 -13.85 9.44 18.14
N THR A 191 -14.59 8.34 17.93
CA THR A 191 -15.50 7.79 18.95
C THR A 191 -14.81 7.22 20.18
N HIS A 192 -13.56 6.77 20.04
CA HIS A 192 -12.76 6.28 21.17
C HIS A 192 -11.91 7.39 21.83
N PHE A 193 -11.82 8.56 21.19
CA PHE A 193 -11.11 9.71 21.73
C PHE A 193 -11.99 10.60 22.63
N VAL A 194 -13.28 10.72 22.29
CA VAL A 194 -14.31 11.44 23.07
C VAL A 194 -14.93 10.51 24.09
#